data_AF-A0A067TNY2-F1
#
_entry.id   AF-A0A067TNY2-F1
#
_cell.length_a   1.000
_cell.length_b   1.000
_cell.length_c   1.000
_cell.angle_alpha   90.00
_cell.angle_beta   90.00
_cell.angle_gamma   90.00
#
_symmetry.space_group_name_H-M   'P 1'
#
loop_
_entity.id
_entity.type
_entity.pdbx_description
1 polymer ?
#
loop_
_entity_poly.entity_id
_entity_poly.type
_entity_poly.pdbx_seq_one_letter_code
_entity_poly.pdbx_strand_id
1 'polypeptide(L)'
;MEYNANWKTVCHQKLKRQHESIPREWLIPVPSLRERPNVMDIPATCGLLTARELMITETTDVGVILEKLGAAEWTSVETTTAFYKRAIIAHQLTNCLTEIFVDRALAKARYLDEVLERTGKVVGPLHGLPISLKGYVSGVGNYADNDSVIVEILYQCGAVPFVRTNVPQTLMWGETYNHVFGRTLNPYNRSLTPGGSSGGEGALLAMKGSPLGVGTDIGGSLRIPSAFCGLYTLRPSYARLPYYGAANALSGQESITSVLGPMANSLSGVKDFMTAVLGKRPWNLDPVVIRKPWDEDEWNLCEHGGVGAKICFAMMWDNGVVRPHPPLVRAMQTTKAALEKAGHKVIDWEPHRHLEIYKNAESIFVADGNHDYRTECAKSGEPLIETMVPSVEEETAEGYEFEPPHPFVKTLVGELWRLHDEKRELRKSHLDHWQKTVYRTDTGRPVDAIISPAVAYTAVPHGLNTDSFYTTLCNALDYTTSVFPVTHVDPKVDLPHEPHDFYNHEDEAVYKLYKTDLFAGCPVGLQLIGKTLEEEAVLRLTYIVDDALKKWKAAGAYST
;
A
#
# COMPACT_ATOMS: atom_id res chain seq x y z
N MET A 1 -25.00 28.92 12.64
CA MET A 1 -25.93 27.78 12.83
C MET A 1 -26.95 27.84 11.71
N GLU A 2 -27.37 26.68 11.18
CA GLU A 2 -28.08 26.43 9.91
C GLU A 2 -27.12 26.30 8.71
N TYR A 3 -27.01 25.18 7.99
CA TYR A 3 -27.89 24.04 7.77
C TYR A 3 -27.21 22.72 8.18
N ASN A 4 -27.78 21.98 9.13
CA ASN A 4 -27.46 20.57 9.31
C ASN A 4 -28.15 19.80 8.17
N ALA A 5 -27.62 19.91 6.96
CA ALA A 5 -28.05 19.04 5.87
C ALA A 5 -27.87 17.60 6.37
N ASN A 6 -28.93 16.79 6.31
CA ASN A 6 -28.85 15.38 6.68
C ASN A 6 -27.60 14.78 5.99
N TRP A 7 -26.62 14.30 6.77
CA TRP A 7 -25.34 13.82 6.26
C TRP A 7 -25.52 12.78 5.14
N LYS A 8 -26.61 11.98 5.21
CA LYS A 8 -27.02 11.04 4.17
C LYS A 8 -27.32 11.72 2.84
N THR A 9 -27.97 12.88 2.87
CA THR A 9 -28.22 13.70 1.67
C THR A 9 -26.90 14.18 1.05
N VAL A 10 -25.94 14.61 1.86
CA VAL A 10 -24.61 15.04 1.37
C VAL A 10 -23.85 13.86 0.77
N CYS A 11 -23.90 12.68 1.42
CA CYS A 11 -23.34 11.43 0.90
C CYS A 11 -23.97 11.05 -0.44
N HIS A 12 -25.30 11.01 -0.53
CA HIS A 12 -26.02 10.71 -1.77
C HIS A 12 -25.68 11.69 -2.89
N GLN A 13 -25.55 12.99 -2.60
CA GLN A 13 -25.13 13.99 -3.60
C GLN A 13 -23.69 13.75 -4.07
N LYS A 14 -22.78 13.38 -3.17
CA LYS A 14 -21.39 13.07 -3.51
C LYS A 14 -21.30 11.81 -4.38
N LEU A 15 -22.00 10.73 -3.99
CA LEU A 15 -22.08 9.50 -4.75
C LEU A 15 -22.72 9.73 -6.14
N LYS A 16 -23.80 10.51 -6.21
CA LYS A 16 -24.42 10.89 -7.48
C LYS A 16 -23.43 11.61 -8.41
N ARG A 17 -22.66 12.59 -7.90
CA ARG A 17 -21.64 13.29 -8.69
C ARG A 17 -20.54 12.36 -9.20
N GLN A 18 -20.14 11.37 -8.39
CA GLN A 18 -19.21 10.34 -8.84
C GLN A 18 -19.78 9.56 -10.02
N HIS A 19 -21.02 9.06 -9.93
CA HIS A 19 -21.65 8.34 -11.04
C HIS A 19 -21.79 9.21 -12.29
N GLU A 20 -22.17 10.48 -12.14
CA GLU A 20 -22.31 11.43 -13.25
C GLU A 20 -20.98 11.80 -13.92
N SER A 21 -19.85 11.63 -13.21
CA SER A 21 -18.51 11.87 -13.77
C SER A 21 -17.99 10.74 -14.66
N ILE A 22 -18.69 9.61 -14.73
CA ILE A 22 -18.32 8.46 -15.57
C ILE A 22 -18.95 8.62 -16.96
N PRO A 23 -18.15 8.69 -18.04
CA PRO A 23 -18.67 8.66 -19.40
C PRO A 23 -19.53 7.41 -19.66
N ARG A 24 -20.72 7.60 -20.26
CA ARG A 24 -21.69 6.52 -20.45
C ARG A 24 -21.17 5.40 -21.34
N GLU A 25 -20.33 5.76 -22.31
CA GLU A 25 -19.66 4.85 -23.22
C GLU A 25 -18.59 3.97 -22.56
N TRP A 26 -18.21 4.25 -21.30
CA TRP A 26 -17.25 3.46 -20.53
C TRP A 26 -17.93 2.53 -19.51
N LEU A 27 -19.26 2.51 -19.48
CA LEU A 27 -20.00 1.58 -18.65
C LEU A 27 -19.95 0.17 -19.25
N ILE A 28 -19.75 -0.83 -18.38
CA ILE A 28 -19.71 -2.24 -18.77
C ILE A 28 -20.78 -3.04 -18.01
N PRO A 29 -21.21 -4.21 -18.54
CA PRO A 29 -21.98 -5.16 -17.74
C PRO A 29 -21.13 -5.65 -16.55
N VAL A 30 -21.62 -5.41 -15.34
CA VAL A 30 -20.96 -5.88 -14.11
C VAL A 30 -21.56 -7.22 -13.70
N PRO A 31 -20.77 -8.31 -13.65
CA PRO A 31 -21.27 -9.60 -13.20
C PRO A 31 -21.54 -9.57 -11.70
N SER A 32 -22.52 -10.35 -11.23
CA SER A 32 -22.78 -10.48 -9.80
C SER A 32 -21.56 -11.06 -9.08
N LEU A 33 -21.37 -10.67 -7.82
CA LEU A 33 -20.25 -11.14 -7.01
C LEU A 33 -20.26 -12.67 -6.86
N ARG A 34 -21.45 -13.25 -6.66
CA ARG A 34 -21.64 -14.70 -6.48
C ARG A 34 -21.26 -15.51 -7.70
N GLU A 35 -21.55 -15.01 -8.91
CA GLU A 35 -21.22 -15.70 -10.15
C GLU A 35 -19.73 -15.59 -10.50
N ARG A 36 -19.11 -14.45 -10.18
CA ARG A 36 -17.73 -14.17 -10.58
C ARG A 36 -16.97 -13.41 -9.49
N PRO A 37 -16.37 -14.12 -8.51
CA PRO A 37 -15.61 -13.51 -7.43
C PRO A 37 -14.31 -12.89 -7.93
N ASN A 38 -13.59 -13.57 -8.82
CA ASN A 38 -12.37 -13.05 -9.46
C ASN A 38 -12.72 -12.32 -10.76
N VAL A 39 -12.26 -11.08 -10.89
CA VAL A 39 -12.58 -10.18 -12.01
C VAL A 39 -11.36 -9.67 -12.76
N MET A 40 -10.19 -10.26 -12.51
CA MET A 40 -8.90 -9.80 -13.06
C MET A 40 -8.84 -9.83 -14.60
N ASP A 41 -9.63 -10.68 -15.24
CA ASP A 41 -9.65 -10.83 -16.71
C ASP A 41 -10.71 -9.97 -17.40
N ILE A 42 -11.60 -9.30 -16.65
CA ILE A 42 -12.66 -8.45 -17.21
C ILE A 42 -12.12 -7.28 -18.04
N PRO A 43 -11.04 -6.56 -17.64
CA PRO A 43 -10.50 -5.48 -18.47
C PRO A 43 -10.16 -5.93 -19.90
N ALA A 44 -9.68 -7.16 -20.08
CA ALA A 44 -9.34 -7.71 -21.39
C ALA A 44 -10.55 -8.27 -22.16
N THR A 45 -11.63 -8.66 -21.46
CA THR A 45 -12.75 -9.41 -22.04
C THR A 45 -14.05 -8.63 -22.17
N CYS A 46 -14.20 -7.48 -21.49
CA CYS A 46 -15.43 -6.67 -21.51
C CYS A 46 -15.68 -5.92 -22.82
N GLY A 47 -14.69 -5.84 -23.72
CA GLY A 47 -14.82 -5.20 -25.04
C GLY A 47 -14.69 -3.68 -25.06
N LEU A 48 -14.46 -3.01 -23.92
CA LEU A 48 -14.31 -1.54 -23.86
C LEU A 48 -12.95 -1.04 -24.33
N LEU A 49 -11.87 -1.79 -24.03
CA LEU A 49 -10.50 -1.40 -24.37
C LEU A 49 -10.13 -1.91 -25.77
N THR A 50 -9.59 -1.04 -26.60
CA THR A 50 -8.97 -1.44 -27.88
C THR A 50 -7.68 -2.24 -27.64
N ALA A 51 -7.20 -2.96 -28.65
CA ALA A 51 -5.92 -3.68 -28.56
C ALA A 51 -4.74 -2.75 -28.19
N ARG A 52 -4.77 -1.50 -28.66
CA ARG A 52 -3.77 -0.48 -28.34
C ARG A 52 -3.84 -0.04 -26.88
N GLU A 53 -5.04 0.24 -26.38
CA GLU A 53 -5.25 0.63 -24.97
C GLU A 53 -4.94 -0.52 -24.01
N LEU A 54 -5.24 -1.76 -24.39
CA LEU A 54 -4.80 -2.95 -23.68
C LEU A 54 -3.27 -3.02 -23.63
N MET A 55 -2.58 -2.86 -24.76
CA MET A 55 -1.11 -2.89 -24.79
C MET A 55 -0.49 -1.82 -23.87
N ILE A 56 -1.02 -0.59 -23.89
CA ILE A 56 -0.57 0.49 -23.00
C ILE A 56 -0.75 0.09 -21.54
N THR A 57 -1.97 -0.33 -21.16
CA THR A 57 -2.30 -0.62 -19.76
C THR A 57 -1.78 -1.97 -19.26
N GLU A 58 -1.35 -2.86 -20.15
CA GLU A 58 -0.62 -4.10 -19.82
C GLU A 58 0.89 -3.86 -19.65
N THR A 59 1.40 -2.70 -20.04
CA THR A 59 2.81 -2.34 -19.78
C THR A 59 2.95 -1.95 -18.32
N THR A 60 3.35 -2.89 -17.47
CA THR A 60 3.45 -2.67 -16.01
C THR A 60 4.73 -1.99 -15.58
N ASP A 61 5.77 -1.98 -16.41
CA ASP A 61 7.02 -1.27 -16.12
C ASP A 61 6.85 0.22 -16.39
N VAL A 62 6.75 1.02 -15.33
CA VAL A 62 6.58 2.47 -15.41
C VAL A 62 7.73 3.16 -16.15
N GLY A 63 8.95 2.65 -16.04
CA GLY A 63 10.10 3.20 -16.77
C GLY A 63 9.92 3.09 -18.29
N VAL A 64 9.34 1.98 -18.76
CA VAL A 64 8.99 1.79 -20.18
C VAL A 64 7.89 2.76 -20.60
N ILE A 65 6.86 2.95 -19.78
CA ILE A 65 5.79 3.94 -20.09
C ILE A 65 6.40 5.35 -20.23
N LEU A 66 7.27 5.74 -19.30
CA LEU A 66 7.93 7.05 -19.32
C LEU A 66 8.85 7.22 -20.53
N GLU A 67 9.58 6.17 -20.95
CA GLU A 67 10.37 6.19 -22.19
C GLU A 67 9.49 6.44 -23.42
N LYS A 68 8.37 5.73 -23.53
CA LYS A 68 7.42 5.84 -24.65
C LYS A 68 6.77 7.23 -24.72
N LEU A 69 6.40 7.78 -23.57
CA LEU A 69 5.87 9.14 -23.45
C LEU A 69 6.93 10.20 -23.81
N GLY A 70 8.15 10.07 -23.26
CA GLY A 70 9.24 11.02 -23.50
C GLY A 70 9.73 11.03 -24.95
N ALA A 71 9.64 9.89 -25.64
CA ALA A 71 9.94 9.74 -27.06
C ALA A 71 8.79 10.16 -27.99
N ALA A 72 7.64 10.59 -27.44
CA ALA A 72 6.40 10.86 -28.19
C ALA A 72 5.91 9.67 -29.05
N GLU A 73 6.31 8.44 -28.73
CA GLU A 73 5.75 7.23 -29.35
C GLU A 73 4.30 7.03 -28.87
N TRP A 74 4.05 7.35 -27.61
CA TRP A 74 2.73 7.40 -27.01
C TRP A 74 2.45 8.84 -26.61
N THR A 75 1.23 9.32 -26.84
CA THR A 75 0.84 10.64 -26.32
C THR A 75 0.34 10.51 -24.88
N SER A 76 0.48 11.59 -24.11
CA SER A 76 -0.07 11.70 -22.75
C SER A 76 -1.59 11.54 -22.78
N VAL A 77 -2.26 12.12 -23.78
CA VAL A 77 -3.73 12.00 -23.95
C VAL A 77 -4.12 10.54 -24.18
N GLU A 78 -3.51 9.87 -25.15
CA GLU A 78 -3.74 8.45 -25.43
C GLU A 78 -3.53 7.57 -24.20
N THR A 79 -2.40 7.78 -23.51
CA THR A 79 -2.02 7.00 -22.34
C THR A 79 -3.01 7.23 -21.19
N THR A 80 -3.34 8.49 -20.91
CA THR A 80 -4.30 8.86 -19.86
C THR A 80 -5.70 8.33 -20.17
N THR A 81 -6.16 8.38 -21.44
CA THR A 81 -7.44 7.81 -21.85
C THR A 81 -7.49 6.29 -21.67
N ALA A 82 -6.41 5.58 -22.06
CA ALA A 82 -6.32 4.13 -21.88
C ALA A 82 -6.44 3.72 -20.40
N PHE A 83 -5.68 4.40 -19.53
CA PHE A 83 -5.75 4.16 -18.08
C PHE A 83 -7.09 4.57 -17.48
N TYR A 84 -7.72 5.66 -17.92
CA TYR A 84 -9.07 6.03 -17.46
C TYR A 84 -10.11 4.95 -17.75
N LYS A 85 -10.17 4.45 -18.98
CA LYS A 85 -11.11 3.38 -19.34
C LYS A 85 -10.92 2.16 -18.45
N ARG A 86 -9.67 1.75 -18.20
CA ARG A 86 -9.35 0.63 -17.31
C ARG A 86 -9.66 0.95 -15.84
N ALA A 87 -9.40 2.17 -15.37
CA ALA A 87 -9.76 2.62 -14.02
C ALA A 87 -11.27 2.60 -13.80
N ILE A 88 -12.06 2.99 -14.79
CA ILE A 88 -13.52 2.95 -14.75
C ILE A 88 -14.06 1.51 -14.78
N ILE A 89 -13.41 0.60 -15.53
CA ILE A 89 -13.69 -0.83 -15.42
C ILE A 89 -13.42 -1.32 -13.99
N ALA A 90 -12.25 -1.01 -13.44
CA ALA A 90 -11.88 -1.40 -12.09
C ALA A 90 -12.90 -0.86 -11.06
N HIS A 91 -13.27 0.42 -11.16
CA HIS A 91 -14.23 1.06 -10.27
C HIS A 91 -15.60 0.38 -10.31
N GLN A 92 -16.13 0.05 -11.48
CA GLN A 92 -17.41 -0.64 -11.62
C GLN A 92 -17.38 -2.05 -10.98
N LEU A 93 -16.21 -2.67 -10.91
CA LEU A 93 -16.04 -4.03 -10.38
C LEU A 93 -15.71 -4.06 -8.89
N THR A 94 -14.99 -3.05 -8.37
CA THR A 94 -14.42 -3.06 -7.02
C THR A 94 -14.75 -1.83 -6.18
N ASN A 95 -15.39 -0.81 -6.75
CA ASN A 95 -15.71 0.45 -6.08
C ASN A 95 -14.47 1.19 -5.51
N CYS A 96 -13.37 1.20 -6.28
CA CYS A 96 -12.08 1.71 -5.81
C CYS A 96 -11.87 3.23 -5.94
N LEU A 97 -12.72 3.97 -6.64
CA LEU A 97 -12.55 5.42 -6.89
C LEU A 97 -13.50 6.24 -6.02
N THR A 98 -13.18 7.53 -5.83
CA THR A 98 -14.00 8.53 -5.13
C THR A 98 -14.27 9.73 -6.03
N GLU A 99 -13.22 10.43 -6.43
CA GLU A 99 -13.28 11.54 -7.39
C GLU A 99 -12.67 11.12 -8.72
N ILE A 100 -13.37 11.40 -9.82
CA ILE A 100 -12.97 11.09 -11.19
C ILE A 100 -13.02 12.40 -11.97
N PHE A 101 -11.88 12.86 -12.50
CA PHE A 101 -11.74 14.20 -13.07
C PHE A 101 -11.22 14.16 -14.52
N VAL A 102 -12.00 13.49 -15.38
CA VAL A 102 -11.67 13.19 -16.79
C VAL A 102 -11.20 14.43 -17.54
N ASP A 103 -12.03 15.48 -17.58
CA ASP A 103 -11.73 16.68 -18.37
C ASP A 103 -10.46 17.39 -17.90
N ARG A 104 -10.29 17.55 -16.58
CA ARG A 104 -9.10 18.20 -15.98
C ARG A 104 -7.82 17.43 -16.34
N ALA A 105 -7.86 16.11 -16.22
CA ALA A 105 -6.71 15.26 -16.49
C ALA A 105 -6.36 15.22 -17.98
N LEU A 106 -7.34 15.09 -18.88
CA LEU A 106 -7.10 15.07 -20.32
C LEU A 106 -6.65 16.45 -20.85
N ALA A 107 -7.12 17.55 -20.26
CA ALA A 107 -6.60 18.88 -20.55
C ALA A 107 -5.13 19.02 -20.15
N LYS A 108 -4.75 18.52 -18.96
CA LYS A 108 -3.36 18.49 -18.52
C LYS A 108 -2.48 17.61 -19.43
N ALA A 109 -2.97 16.42 -19.80
CA ALA A 109 -2.28 15.53 -20.72
C ALA A 109 -2.03 16.21 -22.08
N ARG A 110 -3.04 16.86 -22.65
CA ARG A 110 -2.91 17.60 -23.92
C ARG A 110 -1.88 18.72 -23.84
N TYR A 111 -1.89 19.49 -22.75
CA TYR A 111 -0.89 20.53 -22.52
C TYR A 111 0.54 19.96 -22.50
N LEU A 112 0.75 18.79 -21.90
CA LEU A 112 2.05 18.13 -21.85
C LEU A 112 2.51 17.71 -23.26
N ASP A 113 1.61 17.13 -24.05
CA ASP A 113 1.88 16.77 -25.45
C ASP A 113 2.25 18.00 -26.29
N GLU A 114 1.50 19.10 -26.17
CA GLU A 114 1.78 20.37 -26.86
C GLU A 114 3.14 20.98 -26.47
N VAL A 115 3.54 20.86 -25.21
CA VAL A 115 4.86 21.32 -24.74
C VAL A 115 5.97 20.45 -25.35
N LEU A 116 5.81 19.13 -25.35
CA LEU A 116 6.79 18.22 -25.95
C LEU A 116 6.93 18.46 -27.44
N GLU A 117 5.81 18.57 -28.17
CA GLU A 117 5.79 18.87 -29.61
C GLU A 117 6.49 20.19 -29.93
N ARG A 118 6.17 21.26 -29.20
CA ARG A 118 6.74 22.60 -29.46
C ARG A 118 8.21 22.71 -29.10
N THR A 119 8.66 22.04 -28.04
CA THR A 119 9.99 22.28 -27.45
C THR A 119 10.97 21.14 -27.65
N GLY A 120 10.50 19.95 -28.02
CA GLY A 120 11.28 18.72 -28.05
C GLY A 120 11.77 18.26 -26.66
N LYS A 121 11.19 18.79 -25.57
CA LYS A 121 11.61 18.50 -24.20
C LYS A 121 10.42 18.14 -23.32
N VAL A 122 10.59 17.08 -22.54
CA VAL A 122 9.67 16.72 -21.47
C VAL A 122 9.65 17.80 -20.37
N VAL A 123 8.49 17.99 -19.74
CA VAL A 123 8.31 18.93 -18.61
C VAL A 123 9.08 18.50 -17.36
N GLY A 124 9.19 17.19 -17.14
CA GLY A 124 9.86 16.63 -15.97
C GLY A 124 9.94 15.11 -16.05
N PRO A 125 10.48 14.47 -15.00
CA PRO A 125 10.76 13.02 -14.99
C PRO A 125 9.51 12.14 -15.05
N LEU A 126 8.32 12.67 -14.77
CA LEU A 126 7.05 11.93 -14.80
C LEU A 126 6.13 12.44 -15.93
N HIS A 127 6.71 13.00 -16.99
CA HIS A 127 5.97 13.64 -18.08
C HIS A 127 4.90 12.71 -18.68
N GLY A 128 3.65 13.17 -18.64
CA GLY A 128 2.51 12.49 -19.27
C GLY A 128 1.96 11.30 -18.48
N LEU A 129 2.61 10.88 -17.39
CA LEU A 129 2.22 9.69 -16.65
C LEU A 129 0.95 9.93 -15.82
N PRO A 130 -0.13 9.15 -16.00
CA PRO A 130 -1.29 9.21 -15.13
C PRO A 130 -0.96 8.63 -13.75
N ILE A 131 -1.33 9.34 -12.69
CA ILE A 131 -1.08 8.95 -11.30
C ILE A 131 -2.36 9.02 -10.47
N SER A 132 -2.67 7.95 -9.73
CA SER A 132 -3.79 7.91 -8.78
C SER A 132 -3.36 8.45 -7.41
N LEU A 133 -4.31 9.08 -6.71
CA LEU A 133 -4.05 9.66 -5.40
C LEU A 133 -5.05 9.13 -4.37
N LYS A 134 -4.57 8.72 -3.21
CA LYS A 134 -5.45 8.38 -2.08
C LYS A 134 -6.37 9.55 -1.72
N GLY A 135 -7.67 9.26 -1.56
CA GLY A 135 -8.68 10.23 -1.15
C GLY A 135 -8.73 10.46 0.37
N TYR A 136 -9.66 11.34 0.78
CA TYR A 136 -10.07 11.54 2.17
C TYR A 136 -11.56 11.84 2.18
N VAL A 137 -12.31 11.13 3.03
CA VAL A 137 -13.79 11.12 2.96
C VAL A 137 -14.46 11.79 4.15
N SER A 138 -13.81 11.81 5.32
CA SER A 138 -14.27 12.56 6.49
C SER A 138 -14.38 14.05 6.16
N GLY A 139 -15.48 14.67 6.61
CA GLY A 139 -15.79 16.06 6.27
C GLY A 139 -16.32 16.21 4.84
N VAL A 140 -17.06 15.22 4.34
CA VAL A 140 -17.72 15.27 3.02
C VAL A 140 -18.44 16.62 2.80
N GLY A 141 -18.18 17.23 1.65
CA GLY A 141 -18.67 18.57 1.32
C GLY A 141 -17.64 19.69 1.56
N ASN A 142 -16.56 19.42 2.28
CA ASN A 142 -15.40 20.31 2.37
C ASN A 142 -14.44 20.04 1.21
N TYR A 143 -14.08 21.09 0.48
CA TYR A 143 -13.15 21.03 -0.63
C TYR A 143 -11.87 21.77 -0.26
N ALA A 144 -10.73 21.22 -0.66
CA ALA A 144 -9.45 21.89 -0.47
C ALA A 144 -9.35 23.08 -1.43
N ASP A 145 -8.91 24.22 -0.92
CA ASP A 145 -8.65 25.42 -1.73
C ASP A 145 -7.35 25.32 -2.53
N ASN A 146 -6.40 24.51 -2.04
CA ASN A 146 -5.07 24.34 -2.62
C ASN A 146 -4.69 22.87 -2.71
N ASP A 147 -3.82 22.54 -3.67
CA ASP A 147 -3.20 21.23 -3.77
C ASP A 147 -2.22 21.01 -2.59
N SER A 148 -2.08 19.77 -2.12
CA SER A 148 -1.01 19.42 -1.16
C SER A 148 0.36 19.50 -1.83
N VAL A 149 1.43 19.69 -1.06
CA VAL A 149 2.80 19.82 -1.60
C VAL A 149 3.19 18.65 -2.49
N ILE A 150 2.81 17.41 -2.15
CA ILE A 150 3.12 16.25 -3.00
C ILE A 150 2.43 16.34 -4.37
N VAL A 151 1.21 16.85 -4.44
CA VAL A 151 0.46 17.03 -5.69
C VAL A 151 1.06 18.16 -6.53
N GLU A 152 1.47 19.26 -5.92
CA GLU A 152 2.19 20.34 -6.59
C GLU A 152 3.49 19.82 -7.23
N ILE A 153 4.26 19.03 -6.49
CA ILE A 153 5.50 18.39 -6.97
C ILE A 153 5.19 17.46 -8.16
N LEU A 154 4.15 16.64 -8.10
CA LEU A 154 3.77 15.76 -9.19
C LEU A 154 3.45 16.56 -10.46
N TYR A 155 2.72 17.67 -10.36
CA TYR A 155 2.49 18.56 -11.50
C TYR A 155 3.78 19.19 -12.04
N GLN A 156 4.72 19.58 -11.17
CA GLN A 156 6.05 20.08 -11.56
C GLN A 156 6.94 19.00 -12.21
N CYS A 157 6.69 17.73 -11.90
CA CYS A 157 7.34 16.59 -12.54
C CYS A 157 6.70 16.23 -13.89
N GLY A 158 5.62 16.91 -14.29
CA GLY A 158 4.92 16.67 -15.54
C GLY A 158 3.91 15.53 -15.48
N ALA A 159 3.53 15.06 -14.28
CA ALA A 159 2.54 14.00 -14.14
C ALA A 159 1.10 14.50 -14.41
N VAL A 160 0.20 13.53 -14.57
CA VAL A 160 -1.24 13.72 -14.75
C VAL A 160 -2.01 13.03 -13.60
N PRO A 161 -2.14 13.66 -12.42
CA PRO A 161 -3.11 13.22 -11.43
C PRO A 161 -4.51 13.13 -12.05
N PHE A 162 -5.16 11.96 -11.98
CA PHE A 162 -6.39 11.71 -12.76
C PHE A 162 -7.58 11.16 -11.95
N VAL A 163 -7.34 10.45 -10.86
CA VAL A 163 -8.42 9.98 -9.98
C VAL A 163 -8.01 10.07 -8.52
N ARG A 164 -9.01 10.11 -7.64
CA ARG A 164 -8.84 9.79 -6.22
C ARG A 164 -9.42 8.44 -5.89
N THR A 165 -8.79 7.74 -4.95
CA THR A 165 -9.20 6.38 -4.57
C THR A 165 -9.85 6.31 -3.20
N ASN A 166 -10.71 5.32 -3.03
CA ASN A 166 -11.51 5.09 -1.84
C ASN A 166 -10.67 4.66 -0.62
N VAL A 167 -11.16 5.03 0.56
CA VAL A 167 -10.50 4.88 1.86
C VAL A 167 -11.53 4.55 2.96
N PRO A 168 -11.14 3.98 4.11
CA PRO A 168 -12.03 3.93 5.26
C PRO A 168 -12.27 5.34 5.85
N GLN A 169 -13.41 5.52 6.51
CA GLN A 169 -13.93 6.83 6.96
C GLN A 169 -12.85 7.75 7.54
N THR A 170 -12.17 7.33 8.61
CA THR A 170 -11.15 8.12 9.31
C THR A 170 -9.71 7.68 9.03
N LEU A 171 -9.49 6.87 7.99
CA LEU A 171 -8.18 6.27 7.66
C LEU A 171 -7.61 5.25 8.67
N MET A 172 -8.12 5.16 9.91
CA MET A 172 -7.62 4.24 10.94
C MET A 172 -8.31 2.87 10.89
N TRP A 173 -8.23 2.22 9.72
CA TRP A 173 -8.66 0.85 9.52
C TRP A 173 -7.78 0.14 8.50
N GLY A 174 -7.51 -1.15 8.75
CA GLY A 174 -6.85 -2.05 7.79
C GLY A 174 -7.74 -2.47 6.62
N GLU A 175 -8.96 -1.93 6.50
CA GLU A 175 -9.91 -2.22 5.43
C GLU A 175 -10.44 -0.92 4.81
N THR A 176 -11.26 -1.02 3.77
CA THR A 176 -11.73 0.15 3.00
C THR A 176 -13.24 0.18 2.89
N TYR A 177 -13.89 0.90 3.82
CA TYR A 177 -15.32 1.18 3.83
C TYR A 177 -15.62 2.53 4.50
N ASN A 178 -16.53 3.30 3.90
CA ASN A 178 -17.08 4.52 4.47
C ASN A 178 -18.54 4.70 4.05
N HIS A 179 -19.27 5.59 4.74
CA HIS A 179 -20.69 5.81 4.46
C HIS A 179 -20.99 6.57 3.16
N VAL A 180 -19.99 7.22 2.55
CA VAL A 180 -20.17 8.05 1.35
C VAL A 180 -20.14 7.20 0.08
N PHE A 181 -19.05 6.44 -0.08
CA PHE A 181 -18.75 5.66 -1.28
C PHE A 181 -18.98 4.17 -1.08
N GLY A 182 -19.14 3.71 0.16
CA GLY A 182 -19.29 2.29 0.45
C GLY A 182 -17.96 1.54 0.44
N ARG A 183 -18.05 0.23 0.20
CA ARG A 183 -16.96 -0.74 0.38
C ARG A 183 -16.15 -0.93 -0.88
N THR A 184 -14.83 -0.98 -0.75
CA THR A 184 -13.94 -1.42 -1.83
C THR A 184 -13.68 -2.92 -1.72
N LEU A 185 -13.65 -3.61 -2.85
CA LEU A 185 -13.48 -5.07 -2.94
C LEU A 185 -12.12 -5.44 -3.54
N ASN A 186 -11.56 -6.59 -3.17
CA ASN A 186 -10.34 -7.11 -3.79
C ASN A 186 -10.65 -7.70 -5.19
N PRO A 187 -9.93 -7.34 -6.26
CA PRO A 187 -10.24 -7.83 -7.61
C PRO A 187 -9.89 -9.32 -7.83
N TYR A 188 -8.99 -9.90 -7.03
CA TYR A 188 -8.66 -11.33 -7.10
C TYR A 188 -9.77 -12.21 -6.51
N ASN A 189 -10.52 -11.67 -5.54
CA ASN A 189 -11.74 -12.26 -5.00
C ASN A 189 -12.55 -11.15 -4.32
N ARG A 190 -13.67 -10.75 -4.95
CA ARG A 190 -14.53 -9.65 -4.50
C ARG A 190 -15.23 -9.90 -3.16
N SER A 191 -15.09 -11.10 -2.61
CA SER A 191 -15.53 -11.45 -1.25
C SER A 191 -14.56 -11.00 -0.16
N LEU A 192 -13.35 -10.57 -0.56
CA LEU A 192 -12.25 -10.26 0.35
C LEU A 192 -11.93 -8.76 0.32
N THR A 193 -11.33 -8.30 1.40
CA THR A 193 -10.85 -6.93 1.52
C THR A 193 -9.60 -6.69 0.66
N PRO A 194 -9.49 -5.55 -0.05
CA PRO A 194 -8.24 -5.14 -0.69
C PRO A 194 -7.22 -4.63 0.35
N GLY A 195 -7.58 -4.60 1.64
CA GLY A 195 -6.79 -4.00 2.70
C GLY A 195 -7.11 -2.51 2.87
N GLY A 196 -6.28 -1.81 3.60
CA GLY A 196 -6.55 -0.43 3.98
C GLY A 196 -5.44 0.21 4.81
N SER A 197 -5.46 1.53 4.97
CA SER A 197 -6.49 2.45 4.46
C SER A 197 -6.34 2.86 3.00
N SER A 198 -5.26 2.49 2.31
CA SER A 198 -5.07 2.75 0.87
C SER A 198 -5.63 1.62 -0.01
N GLY A 199 -6.76 1.00 0.37
CA GLY A 199 -7.31 -0.15 -0.36
C GLY A 199 -7.92 0.20 -1.72
N GLY A 200 -8.39 1.44 -1.91
CA GLY A 200 -8.76 1.94 -3.23
C GLY A 200 -7.58 1.96 -4.21
N GLU A 201 -6.41 2.43 -3.77
CA GLU A 201 -5.15 2.31 -4.55
C GLU A 201 -4.85 0.83 -4.83
N GLY A 202 -4.88 -0.01 -3.78
CA GLY A 202 -4.63 -1.46 -3.91
C GLY A 202 -5.47 -2.12 -5.01
N ALA A 203 -6.79 -1.94 -4.97
CA ALA A 203 -7.71 -2.51 -5.94
C ALA A 203 -7.53 -1.92 -7.36
N LEU A 204 -7.31 -0.60 -7.47
CA LEU A 204 -7.12 0.08 -8.75
C LEU A 204 -5.84 -0.40 -9.46
N LEU A 205 -4.72 -0.40 -8.74
CA LEU A 205 -3.41 -0.81 -9.26
C LEU A 205 -3.35 -2.30 -9.56
N ALA A 206 -3.99 -3.17 -8.76
CA ALA A 206 -4.09 -4.60 -9.09
C ALA A 206 -4.75 -4.84 -10.45
N MET A 207 -5.81 -4.08 -10.74
CA MET A 207 -6.51 -4.11 -12.01
C MET A 207 -5.79 -3.33 -13.13
N LYS A 208 -4.57 -2.82 -12.87
CA LYS A 208 -3.76 -2.01 -13.78
C LYS A 208 -4.49 -0.76 -14.27
N GLY A 209 -5.43 -0.25 -13.48
CA GLY A 209 -6.18 0.98 -13.77
C GLY A 209 -5.36 2.24 -13.53
N SER A 210 -4.23 2.14 -12.85
CA SER A 210 -3.21 3.19 -12.73
C SER A 210 -1.83 2.54 -12.74
N PRO A 211 -0.81 3.11 -13.41
CA PRO A 211 0.55 2.57 -13.40
C PRO A 211 1.29 2.89 -12.09
N LEU A 212 0.87 3.96 -11.39
CA LEU A 212 1.50 4.47 -10.18
C LEU A 212 0.47 5.21 -9.33
N GLY A 213 0.46 4.93 -8.03
CA GLY A 213 -0.41 5.56 -7.05
C GLY A 213 0.35 6.13 -5.86
N VAL A 214 -0.30 7.04 -5.13
CA VAL A 214 0.24 7.62 -3.89
C VAL A 214 -0.70 7.31 -2.74
N GLY A 215 -0.22 6.53 -1.77
CA GLY A 215 -0.94 6.20 -0.54
C GLY A 215 -0.29 6.78 0.71
N THR A 216 -0.84 6.43 1.88
CA THR A 216 -0.26 6.80 3.19
C THR A 216 -0.14 5.60 4.12
N ASP A 217 0.77 5.66 5.09
CA ASP A 217 1.04 4.59 6.05
C ASP A 217 1.39 5.15 7.44
N ILE A 218 0.55 4.85 8.43
CA ILE A 218 0.80 5.09 9.87
C ILE A 218 0.83 3.80 10.70
N GLY A 219 0.23 2.71 10.18
CA GLY A 219 0.19 1.39 10.82
C GLY A 219 0.26 0.21 9.83
N GLY A 220 0.53 0.47 8.55
CA GLY A 220 0.52 -0.55 7.48
C GLY A 220 -0.22 -0.17 6.20
N SER A 221 -0.76 1.05 6.13
CA SER A 221 -1.74 1.41 5.10
C SER A 221 -1.22 1.54 3.66
N LEU A 222 0.10 1.49 3.42
CA LEU A 222 0.67 1.23 2.09
C LEU A 222 0.91 -0.27 1.88
N ARG A 223 1.40 -0.94 2.92
CA ARG A 223 1.96 -2.29 2.86
C ARG A 223 0.89 -3.38 2.85
N ILE A 224 -0.13 -3.28 3.69
CA ILE A 224 -1.28 -4.21 3.75
C ILE A 224 -1.97 -4.29 2.38
N PRO A 225 -2.47 -3.18 1.80
CA PRO A 225 -3.13 -3.27 0.51
C PRO A 225 -2.20 -3.72 -0.61
N SER A 226 -0.91 -3.35 -0.56
CA SER A 226 0.06 -3.85 -1.55
C SER A 226 0.28 -5.35 -1.46
N ALA A 227 0.37 -5.91 -0.25
CA ALA A 227 0.52 -7.35 -0.04
C ALA A 227 -0.73 -8.12 -0.50
N PHE A 228 -1.93 -7.60 -0.20
CA PHE A 228 -3.21 -8.20 -0.59
C PHE A 228 -3.52 -8.12 -2.08
N CYS A 229 -3.00 -7.09 -2.75
CA CYS A 229 -3.28 -6.81 -4.16
C CYS A 229 -2.11 -7.16 -5.08
N GLY A 230 -1.01 -7.71 -4.56
CA GLY A 230 0.13 -8.16 -5.35
C GLY A 230 0.94 -7.01 -5.98
N LEU A 231 1.19 -5.95 -5.20
CA LEU A 231 1.84 -4.72 -5.66
C LEU A 231 3.22 -4.52 -5.00
N TYR A 232 3.99 -3.61 -5.58
CA TYR A 232 5.19 -3.07 -4.98
C TYR A 232 4.87 -1.74 -4.28
N THR A 233 5.47 -1.51 -3.12
CA THR A 233 5.42 -0.21 -2.44
C THR A 233 6.70 0.09 -1.70
N LEU A 234 6.91 1.36 -1.36
CA LEU A 234 7.87 1.79 -0.36
C LEU A 234 7.15 2.64 0.67
N ARG A 235 7.20 2.22 1.93
CA ARG A 235 6.90 3.03 3.07
C ARG A 235 8.22 3.67 3.53
N PRO A 236 8.41 4.98 3.30
CA PRO A 236 9.64 5.65 3.73
C PRO A 236 9.65 5.89 5.24
N SER A 237 10.79 6.32 5.75
CA SER A 237 10.93 6.90 7.07
C SER A 237 10.17 8.21 7.21
N TYR A 238 9.92 8.58 8.46
CA TYR A 238 9.28 9.83 8.82
C TYR A 238 9.97 11.01 8.15
N ALA A 239 9.17 11.96 7.69
CA ALA A 239 9.64 13.20 7.08
C ALA A 239 10.54 13.03 5.84
N ARG A 240 10.64 11.84 5.22
CA ARG A 240 11.37 11.69 3.96
C ARG A 240 10.65 12.37 2.78
N LEU A 241 9.32 12.30 2.77
CA LEU A 241 8.46 12.86 1.73
C LEU A 241 7.53 13.93 2.33
N PRO A 242 7.11 14.94 1.54
CA PRO A 242 6.27 16.03 2.02
C PRO A 242 4.85 15.56 2.32
N TYR A 243 4.28 16.06 3.40
CA TYR A 243 2.93 15.74 3.89
C TYR A 243 2.04 16.98 4.00
N TYR A 244 2.61 18.19 3.95
CA TYR A 244 1.88 19.43 4.12
C TYR A 244 0.73 19.58 3.11
N GLY A 245 -0.45 19.93 3.63
CA GLY A 245 -1.69 20.06 2.86
C GLY A 245 -2.39 18.73 2.53
N ALA A 246 -1.81 17.57 2.85
CA ALA A 246 -2.52 16.29 2.72
C ALA A 246 -3.56 16.16 3.84
N ALA A 247 -4.83 15.94 3.45
CA ALA A 247 -5.91 15.74 4.40
C ALA A 247 -5.75 14.40 5.14
N ASN A 248 -5.93 14.42 6.47
CA ASN A 248 -5.72 13.26 7.32
C ASN A 248 -6.54 13.38 8.62
N ALA A 249 -6.80 12.24 9.27
CA ALA A 249 -7.16 12.22 10.69
C ALA A 249 -5.87 12.20 11.53
N LEU A 250 -6.00 12.42 12.85
CA LEU A 250 -4.90 12.55 13.81
C LEU A 250 -3.91 13.67 13.45
N SER A 251 -4.43 14.78 12.90
CA SER A 251 -3.58 15.92 12.53
C SER A 251 -2.91 16.51 13.78
N GLY A 252 -1.58 16.55 13.80
CA GLY A 252 -0.78 17.01 14.94
C GLY A 252 -0.27 15.91 15.88
N GLN A 253 -0.60 14.64 15.62
CA GLN A 253 0.03 13.51 16.31
C GLN A 253 1.42 13.24 15.69
N GLU A 254 2.50 13.54 16.43
CA GLU A 254 3.90 13.41 15.98
C GLU A 254 4.68 12.26 16.66
N SER A 255 4.00 11.49 17.49
CA SER A 255 4.52 10.31 18.19
C SER A 255 4.82 9.17 17.22
N ILE A 256 3.89 8.84 16.33
CA ILE A 256 4.06 7.88 15.25
C ILE A 256 3.47 8.54 14.02
N THR A 257 4.33 9.13 13.20
CA THR A 257 3.91 10.00 12.10
C THR A 257 3.47 9.19 10.89
N SER A 258 2.36 9.59 10.27
CA SER A 258 1.96 9.06 8.97
C SER A 258 2.95 9.48 7.88
N VAL A 259 3.24 8.60 6.93
CA VAL A 259 4.07 8.91 5.76
C VAL A 259 3.29 8.74 4.47
N LEU A 260 3.66 9.49 3.44
CA LEU A 260 3.23 9.24 2.06
C LEU A 260 4.22 8.29 1.39
N GLY A 261 3.76 7.49 0.43
CA GLY A 261 4.63 6.61 -0.34
C GLY A 261 4.01 6.11 -1.64
N PRO A 262 4.83 5.66 -2.60
CA PRO A 262 4.37 5.15 -3.88
C PRO A 262 3.84 3.72 -3.79
N MET A 263 2.86 3.39 -4.61
CA MET A 263 2.37 2.03 -4.90
C MET A 263 2.39 1.82 -6.42
N ALA A 264 2.91 0.68 -6.90
CA ALA A 264 3.05 0.42 -8.33
C ALA A 264 2.99 -1.07 -8.66
N ASN A 265 2.76 -1.39 -9.94
CA ASN A 265 2.90 -2.75 -10.47
C ASN A 265 4.37 -3.14 -10.77
N SER A 266 5.31 -2.21 -10.60
CA SER A 266 6.75 -2.44 -10.80
C SER A 266 7.61 -1.69 -9.79
N LEU A 267 8.80 -2.25 -9.49
CA LEU A 267 9.81 -1.54 -8.71
C LEU A 267 10.34 -0.29 -9.42
N SER A 268 10.29 -0.23 -10.76
CA SER A 268 10.68 0.97 -11.51
C SER A 268 9.76 2.14 -11.16
N GLY A 269 8.45 1.93 -11.06
CA GLY A 269 7.51 2.98 -10.66
C GLY A 269 7.78 3.53 -9.26
N VAL A 270 8.10 2.64 -8.30
CA VAL A 270 8.50 3.04 -6.94
C VAL A 270 9.77 3.90 -6.98
N LYS A 271 10.79 3.49 -7.74
CA LYS A 271 12.05 4.23 -7.89
C LYS A 271 11.83 5.58 -8.58
N ASP A 272 11.17 5.60 -9.72
CA ASP A 272 10.95 6.79 -10.52
C ASP A 272 10.16 7.85 -9.74
N PHE A 273 9.18 7.43 -8.94
CA PHE A 273 8.49 8.32 -8.01
C PHE A 273 9.45 8.92 -6.97
N MET A 274 10.22 8.10 -6.27
CA MET A 274 11.14 8.56 -5.22
C MET A 274 12.19 9.53 -5.78
N THR A 275 12.83 9.18 -6.90
CA THR A 275 13.83 10.03 -7.55
C THR A 275 13.19 11.33 -8.06
N ALA A 276 12.00 11.27 -8.67
CA ALA A 276 11.31 12.46 -9.17
C ALA A 276 10.93 13.44 -8.06
N VAL A 277 10.31 12.95 -6.98
CA VAL A 277 9.86 13.78 -5.85
C VAL A 277 11.05 14.39 -5.13
N LEU A 278 12.07 13.60 -4.77
CA LEU A 278 13.28 14.10 -4.10
C LEU A 278 14.07 15.07 -5.00
N GLY A 279 14.06 14.86 -6.32
CA GLY A 279 14.65 15.77 -7.30
C GLY A 279 14.04 17.17 -7.31
N LYS A 280 12.79 17.33 -6.82
CA LYS A 280 12.14 18.63 -6.62
C LYS A 280 12.46 19.30 -5.28
N ARG A 281 13.33 18.69 -4.47
CA ARG A 281 13.83 19.26 -3.20
C ARG A 281 12.67 19.61 -2.25
N PRO A 282 11.84 18.62 -1.85
CA PRO A 282 10.60 18.84 -1.12
C PRO A 282 10.78 19.59 0.21
N TRP A 283 11.96 19.51 0.83
CA TRP A 283 12.35 20.29 2.01
C TRP A 283 12.35 21.82 1.82
N ASN A 284 12.21 22.32 0.59
CA ASN A 284 12.00 23.74 0.31
C ASN A 284 10.51 24.14 0.28
N LEU A 285 9.59 23.16 0.32
CA LEU A 285 8.14 23.35 0.20
C LEU A 285 7.40 22.91 1.46
N ASP A 286 7.96 21.96 2.21
CA ASP A 286 7.40 21.45 3.46
C ASP A 286 8.46 21.51 4.58
N PRO A 287 8.21 22.25 5.68
CA PRO A 287 9.19 22.48 6.73
C PRO A 287 9.53 21.22 7.55
N VAL A 288 8.70 20.17 7.53
CA VAL A 288 9.02 18.94 8.28
C VAL A 288 9.93 18.02 7.50
N VAL A 289 10.09 18.21 6.19
CA VAL A 289 10.83 17.27 5.34
C VAL A 289 12.33 17.36 5.58
N ILE A 290 12.95 16.20 5.81
CA ILE A 290 14.39 16.08 5.98
C ILE A 290 15.08 16.43 4.66
N ARG A 291 16.13 17.26 4.76
CA ARG A 291 16.97 17.66 3.62
C ARG A 291 17.91 16.52 3.20
N LYS A 292 17.36 15.45 2.64
CA LYS A 292 18.09 14.30 2.07
C LYS A 292 17.75 14.15 0.58
N PRO A 293 18.64 14.55 -0.35
CA PRO A 293 18.47 14.26 -1.76
C PRO A 293 18.52 12.74 -2.02
N TRP A 294 18.20 12.32 -3.25
CA TRP A 294 18.49 10.95 -3.68
C TRP A 294 19.98 10.66 -3.51
N ASP A 295 20.30 9.58 -2.83
CA ASP A 295 21.66 9.17 -2.48
C ASP A 295 22.13 7.99 -3.34
N GLU A 296 23.07 8.27 -4.26
CA GLU A 296 23.64 7.25 -5.14
C GLU A 296 24.58 6.29 -4.41
N ASP A 297 25.25 6.70 -3.33
CA ASP A 297 26.12 5.80 -2.57
C ASP A 297 25.28 4.76 -1.82
N GLU A 298 24.15 5.21 -1.29
CA GLU A 298 23.17 4.34 -0.65
C GLU A 298 22.49 3.39 -1.67
N TRP A 299 22.07 3.90 -2.83
CA TRP A 299 21.57 3.07 -3.93
C TRP A 299 22.60 2.04 -4.41
N ASN A 300 23.89 2.40 -4.41
CA ASN A 300 25.00 1.51 -4.74
C ASN A 300 25.44 0.63 -3.56
N LEU A 301 24.69 0.63 -2.46
CA LEU A 301 24.87 -0.24 -1.30
C LEU A 301 26.24 -0.06 -0.64
N CYS A 302 26.82 1.14 -0.66
CA CYS A 302 28.17 1.40 -0.12
C CYS A 302 28.32 0.96 1.35
N GLU A 303 27.32 1.21 2.21
CA GLU A 303 27.33 0.75 3.61
C GLU A 303 27.00 -0.75 3.76
N HIS A 304 26.49 -1.38 2.71
CA HIS A 304 26.15 -2.81 2.64
C HIS A 304 27.19 -3.63 1.84
N GLY A 305 28.38 -3.06 1.61
CA GLY A 305 29.52 -3.72 0.94
C GLY A 305 29.68 -3.39 -0.53
N GLY A 306 28.79 -2.57 -1.11
CA GLY A 306 28.85 -2.08 -2.49
C GLY A 306 28.11 -2.96 -3.51
N VAL A 307 28.08 -2.49 -4.75
CA VAL A 307 27.44 -3.20 -5.87
C VAL A 307 28.05 -4.58 -6.08
N GLY A 308 27.20 -5.61 -6.11
CA GLY A 308 27.62 -7.00 -6.31
C GLY A 308 28.14 -7.69 -5.05
N ALA A 309 28.11 -7.02 -3.89
CA ALA A 309 28.46 -7.63 -2.62
C ALA A 309 27.52 -8.78 -2.25
N LYS A 310 28.06 -9.73 -1.49
CA LYS A 310 27.25 -10.73 -0.81
C LYS A 310 26.44 -10.05 0.30
N ILE A 311 25.12 -10.04 0.12
CA ILE A 311 24.15 -9.54 1.09
C ILE A 311 23.77 -10.64 2.10
N CYS A 312 23.59 -10.26 3.37
CA CYS A 312 23.07 -11.11 4.42
C CYS A 312 21.69 -10.63 4.86
N PHE A 313 20.65 -11.35 4.44
CA PHE A 313 19.27 -11.11 4.86
C PHE A 313 18.96 -11.88 6.15
N ALA A 314 18.08 -11.33 6.99
CA ALA A 314 17.45 -12.06 8.07
C ALA A 314 16.01 -12.43 7.69
N MET A 315 15.59 -13.67 7.91
CA MET A 315 14.21 -14.11 7.69
C MET A 315 13.46 -14.15 9.03
N MET A 316 12.41 -13.34 9.17
CA MET A 316 11.50 -13.39 10.31
C MET A 316 10.32 -14.31 9.99
N TRP A 317 10.45 -15.59 10.37
CA TRP A 317 9.45 -16.63 10.13
C TRP A 317 8.13 -16.42 10.87
N ASP A 318 8.22 -15.89 12.08
CA ASP A 318 7.10 -15.36 12.84
C ASP A 318 7.57 -14.18 13.68
N ASN A 319 6.66 -13.30 14.11
CA ASN A 319 7.00 -12.12 14.89
C ASN A 319 6.97 -12.36 16.41
N GLY A 320 6.81 -13.60 16.88
CA GLY A 320 6.64 -13.95 18.30
C GLY A 320 5.28 -13.56 18.90
N VAL A 321 4.32 -13.15 18.07
CA VAL A 321 2.96 -12.74 18.49
C VAL A 321 1.89 -13.49 17.73
N VAL A 322 2.02 -13.61 16.41
CA VAL A 322 1.10 -14.34 15.53
C VAL A 322 1.87 -15.06 14.43
N ARG A 323 1.54 -16.33 14.19
CA ARG A 323 2.14 -17.12 13.12
C ARG A 323 1.49 -16.86 11.77
N PRO A 324 2.27 -16.79 10.68
CA PRO A 324 1.72 -16.57 9.35
C PRO A 324 1.07 -17.84 8.78
N HIS A 325 0.07 -17.64 7.92
CA HIS A 325 -0.60 -18.69 7.17
C HIS A 325 0.35 -19.48 6.25
N PRO A 326 0.01 -20.74 5.89
CA PRO A 326 0.82 -21.58 5.01
C PRO A 326 1.38 -20.91 3.73
N PRO A 327 0.60 -20.16 2.92
CA PRO A 327 1.13 -19.51 1.72
C PRO A 327 2.26 -18.52 1.99
N LEU A 328 2.22 -17.81 3.13
CA LEU A 328 3.28 -16.87 3.52
C LEU A 328 4.53 -17.61 3.96
N VAL A 329 4.38 -18.75 4.65
CA VAL A 329 5.52 -19.63 4.99
C VAL A 329 6.19 -20.15 3.73
N ARG A 330 5.41 -20.63 2.74
CA ARG A 330 5.94 -21.04 1.44
C ARG A 330 6.62 -19.90 0.69
N ALA A 331 6.06 -18.69 0.74
CA ALA A 331 6.68 -17.50 0.13
C ALA A 331 8.04 -17.18 0.78
N MET A 332 8.15 -17.24 2.10
CA MET A 332 9.41 -17.04 2.82
C MET A 332 10.44 -18.13 2.48
N GLN A 333 10.02 -19.40 2.44
CA GLN A 333 10.88 -20.52 2.03
C GLN A 333 11.40 -20.35 0.59
N THR A 334 10.51 -19.99 -0.33
CA THR A 334 10.85 -19.72 -1.74
C THR A 334 11.85 -18.57 -1.85
N THR A 335 11.60 -17.49 -1.11
CA THR A 335 12.47 -16.30 -1.10
C THR A 335 13.85 -16.63 -0.54
N LYS A 336 13.93 -17.37 0.58
CA LYS A 336 15.18 -17.86 1.15
C LYS A 336 15.96 -18.69 0.14
N ALA A 337 15.33 -19.70 -0.46
CA ALA A 337 15.99 -20.57 -1.44
C ALA A 337 16.47 -19.82 -2.68
N ALA A 338 15.69 -18.85 -3.17
CA ALA A 338 16.06 -18.00 -4.30
C ALA A 338 17.31 -17.14 -3.99
N LEU A 339 17.35 -16.53 -2.80
CA LEU A 339 18.48 -15.70 -2.36
C LEU A 339 19.74 -16.53 -2.13
N GLU A 340 19.64 -17.69 -1.48
CA GLU A 340 20.77 -18.60 -1.27
C GLU A 340 21.33 -19.10 -2.61
N LYS A 341 20.46 -19.46 -3.56
CA LYS A 341 20.87 -19.84 -4.93
C LYS A 341 21.54 -18.69 -5.68
N ALA A 342 21.15 -17.44 -5.41
CA ALA A 342 21.80 -16.24 -5.96
C ALA A 342 23.14 -15.90 -5.28
N GLY A 343 23.57 -16.67 -4.27
CA GLY A 343 24.84 -16.48 -3.57
C GLY A 343 24.78 -15.58 -2.34
N HIS A 344 23.59 -15.16 -1.93
CA HIS A 344 23.36 -14.39 -0.71
C HIS A 344 23.27 -15.31 0.51
N LYS A 345 23.42 -14.73 1.71
CA LYS A 345 23.21 -15.44 2.98
C LYS A 345 21.84 -15.09 3.53
N VAL A 346 21.15 -16.09 4.09
CA VAL A 346 19.90 -15.89 4.82
C VAL A 346 20.06 -16.53 6.20
N ILE A 347 19.92 -15.74 7.25
CA ILE A 347 19.89 -16.22 8.65
C ILE A 347 18.49 -16.02 9.24
N ASP A 348 18.19 -16.68 10.35
CA ASP A 348 16.90 -16.47 11.01
C ASP A 348 16.92 -15.20 11.87
N TRP A 349 15.89 -14.37 11.76
CA TRP A 349 15.67 -13.24 12.68
C TRP A 349 15.02 -13.76 13.96
N GLU A 350 15.53 -13.32 15.11
CA GLU A 350 14.94 -13.64 16.41
C GLU A 350 14.05 -12.47 16.85
N PRO A 351 12.73 -12.65 17.02
CA PRO A 351 11.84 -11.58 17.46
C PRO A 351 12.31 -10.94 18.77
N HIS A 352 12.38 -9.60 18.79
CA HIS A 352 12.91 -8.86 19.93
C HIS A 352 11.91 -7.83 20.45
N ARG A 353 11.24 -8.17 21.56
CA ARG A 353 10.29 -7.31 22.28
C ARG A 353 9.13 -6.78 21.40
N HIS A 354 8.74 -7.52 20.36
CA HIS A 354 7.71 -7.08 19.41
C HIS A 354 6.35 -6.80 20.06
N LEU A 355 5.93 -7.61 21.04
CA LEU A 355 4.68 -7.37 21.77
C LEU A 355 4.70 -6.06 22.58
N GLU A 356 5.85 -5.71 23.18
CA GLU A 356 6.01 -4.45 23.91
C GLU A 356 5.99 -3.26 22.96
N ILE A 357 6.67 -3.37 21.81
CA ILE A 357 6.65 -2.37 20.74
C ILE A 357 5.22 -2.14 20.24
N TYR A 358 4.48 -3.20 20.00
CA TYR A 358 3.10 -3.11 19.55
C TYR A 358 2.19 -2.45 20.59
N LYS A 359 2.25 -2.88 21.86
CA LYS A 359 1.45 -2.28 22.94
C LYS A 359 1.73 -0.79 23.12
N ASN A 360 3.00 -0.38 23.02
CA ASN A 360 3.38 1.02 23.05
C ASN A 360 2.77 1.80 21.88
N ALA A 361 2.84 1.26 20.66
CA ALA A 361 2.28 1.87 19.46
C ALA A 361 0.76 2.04 19.54
N GLU A 362 0.03 0.98 19.90
CA GLU A 362 -1.43 1.01 20.06
C GLU A 362 -1.85 2.04 21.10
N SER A 363 -1.15 2.10 22.24
CA SER A 363 -1.41 3.10 23.29
C SER A 363 -1.21 4.53 22.81
N ILE A 364 -0.22 4.75 21.93
CA ILE A 364 0.02 6.06 21.30
C ILE A 364 -1.11 6.41 20.33
N PHE A 365 -1.59 5.46 19.51
CA PHE A 365 -2.64 5.71 18.53
C PHE A 365 -3.97 6.12 19.16
N VAL A 366 -4.27 5.62 20.36
CA VAL A 366 -5.52 5.92 21.09
C VAL A 366 -5.33 6.92 22.23
N ALA A 367 -4.19 7.61 22.30
CA ALA A 367 -3.84 8.47 23.42
C ALA A 367 -4.81 9.66 23.62
N ASP A 368 -5.49 10.10 22.57
CA ASP A 368 -6.50 11.16 22.61
C ASP A 368 -7.92 10.64 22.98
N GLY A 369 -8.07 9.33 23.20
CA GLY A 369 -9.36 8.71 23.49
C GLY A 369 -10.33 8.71 22.32
N ASN A 370 -9.83 8.66 21.07
CA ASN A 370 -10.60 8.76 19.83
C ASN A 370 -11.31 10.12 19.68
N HIS A 371 -10.80 11.17 20.32
CA HIS A 371 -11.40 12.51 20.27
C HIS A 371 -11.34 13.10 18.86
N ASP A 372 -10.20 12.97 18.19
CA ASP A 372 -9.97 13.46 16.84
C ASP A 372 -10.93 12.79 15.83
N TYR A 373 -11.06 11.46 15.87
CA TYR A 373 -11.98 10.74 14.99
C TYR A 373 -13.44 11.23 15.12
N ARG A 374 -13.91 11.44 16.37
CA ARG A 374 -15.24 11.98 16.62
C ARG A 374 -15.38 13.42 16.12
N THR A 375 -14.33 14.22 16.26
CA THR A 375 -14.28 15.62 15.80
C THR A 375 -14.31 15.71 14.28
N GLU A 376 -13.56 14.87 13.58
CA GLU A 376 -13.56 14.80 12.11
C GLU A 376 -14.94 14.37 11.57
N CYS A 377 -15.56 13.34 12.16
CA CYS A 377 -16.90 12.90 11.76
C CYS A 377 -17.99 13.94 12.07
N ALA A 378 -17.83 14.72 13.15
CA ALA A 378 -18.76 15.79 13.49
C ALA A 378 -18.82 16.92 12.44
N LYS A 379 -17.77 17.09 11.61
CA LYS A 379 -17.76 18.10 10.53
C LYS A 379 -18.81 17.82 9.45
N SER A 380 -19.08 16.56 9.15
CA SER A 380 -20.10 16.12 8.20
C SER A 380 -21.40 15.69 8.89
N GLY A 381 -21.35 15.40 10.19
CA GLY A 381 -22.47 14.86 10.97
C GLY A 381 -22.69 13.36 10.77
N GLU A 382 -21.76 12.66 10.11
CA GLU A 382 -21.81 11.22 9.93
C GLU A 382 -21.47 10.47 11.24
N PRO A 383 -22.09 9.32 11.52
CA PRO A 383 -21.70 8.51 12.66
C PRO A 383 -20.33 7.87 12.43
N LEU A 384 -19.58 7.65 13.52
CA LEU A 384 -18.30 6.94 13.47
C LEU A 384 -18.56 5.45 13.17
N ILE A 385 -17.79 4.89 12.24
CA ILE A 385 -17.81 3.46 11.93
C ILE A 385 -17.07 2.70 13.02
N GLU A 386 -17.77 1.75 13.65
CA GLU A 386 -17.25 0.92 14.75
C GLU A 386 -16.90 -0.51 14.31
N THR A 387 -17.29 -0.92 13.10
CA THR A 387 -17.01 -2.26 12.55
C THR A 387 -16.84 -2.22 11.04
N MET A 388 -16.01 -3.13 10.52
CA MET A 388 -15.83 -3.37 9.10
C MET A 388 -16.64 -4.57 8.58
N VAL A 389 -17.33 -5.30 9.47
CA VAL A 389 -18.22 -6.41 9.13
C VAL A 389 -19.36 -5.91 8.24
N PRO A 390 -19.63 -6.55 7.09
CA PRO A 390 -20.74 -6.17 6.22
C PRO A 390 -22.10 -6.25 6.91
N SER A 391 -23.00 -5.33 6.58
CA SER A 391 -24.40 -5.45 7.00
C SER A 391 -25.12 -6.56 6.22
N VAL A 392 -26.21 -7.10 6.77
CA VAL A 392 -27.04 -8.15 6.13
C VAL A 392 -27.67 -7.68 4.80
N GLU A 393 -27.74 -6.36 4.60
CA GLU A 393 -28.28 -5.70 3.41
C GLU A 393 -27.24 -5.45 2.31
N GLU A 394 -25.94 -5.50 2.65
CA GLU A 394 -24.88 -5.47 1.65
C GLU A 394 -24.88 -6.82 0.91
N GLU A 395 -25.06 -6.79 -0.42
CA GLU A 395 -24.95 -7.97 -1.29
C GLU A 395 -23.52 -8.57 -1.33
N THR A 396 -22.62 -8.06 -0.47
CA THR A 396 -21.25 -8.50 -0.33
C THR A 396 -21.22 -9.90 0.29
N ALA A 397 -20.14 -10.63 0.01
CA ALA A 397 -20.01 -12.06 0.29
C ALA A 397 -20.49 -12.48 1.68
N GLU A 398 -21.00 -13.72 1.78
CA GLU A 398 -21.41 -14.36 3.03
C GLU A 398 -20.49 -13.93 4.15
N GLY A 399 -21.03 -13.14 5.10
CA GLY A 399 -20.28 -12.69 6.26
C GLY A 399 -19.74 -13.94 6.94
N TYR A 400 -18.43 -14.13 6.90
CA TYR A 400 -17.81 -15.22 7.65
C TYR A 400 -17.98 -14.86 9.12
N GLU A 401 -18.79 -15.65 9.83
CA GLU A 401 -18.93 -15.55 11.29
C GLU A 401 -17.57 -15.90 11.92
N PHE A 402 -16.76 -14.87 12.10
CA PHE A 402 -15.60 -14.89 12.97
C PHE A 402 -15.71 -13.63 13.83
N GLU A 403 -15.91 -13.81 15.14
CA GLU A 403 -15.85 -12.70 16.10
C GLU A 403 -14.37 -12.34 16.30
N PRO A 404 -13.90 -11.17 15.80
CA PRO A 404 -12.53 -10.82 16.00
C PRO A 404 -12.29 -10.44 17.46
N PRO A 405 -11.11 -10.77 18.00
CA PRO A 405 -10.75 -10.31 19.33
C PRO A 405 -10.71 -8.78 19.40
N HIS A 406 -11.16 -8.23 20.53
CA HIS A 406 -11.01 -6.80 20.82
C HIS A 406 -9.51 -6.44 20.93
N PRO A 407 -9.08 -5.26 20.43
CA PRO A 407 -7.68 -4.87 20.47
C PRO A 407 -7.10 -4.91 21.89
N PHE A 408 -5.81 -5.26 21.98
CA PHE A 408 -5.05 -5.47 23.22
C PHE A 408 -5.07 -4.32 24.22
N VAL A 409 -5.42 -3.10 23.81
CA VAL A 409 -5.35 -1.90 24.65
C VAL A 409 -6.65 -1.10 24.54
N LYS A 410 -7.31 -0.90 25.70
CA LYS A 410 -8.51 -0.05 25.86
C LYS A 410 -8.25 1.21 26.70
N THR A 411 -7.01 1.46 27.10
CA THR A 411 -6.72 2.35 28.22
C THR A 411 -6.17 3.69 27.75
N LEU A 412 -6.86 4.76 28.15
CA LEU A 412 -6.35 6.13 28.08
C LEU A 412 -5.11 6.22 28.99
N VAL A 413 -3.97 6.65 28.46
CA VAL A 413 -2.79 6.95 29.29
C VAL A 413 -2.63 8.46 29.33
N GLY A 414 -2.86 9.07 30.49
CA GLY A 414 -2.60 10.49 30.76
C GLY A 414 -1.11 10.89 30.77
N GLU A 415 -0.24 10.09 30.16
CA GLU A 415 1.23 10.21 30.22
C GLU A 415 1.86 9.94 28.85
N LEU A 416 1.40 10.62 27.80
CA LEU A 416 1.93 10.48 26.43
C LEU A 416 3.47 10.59 26.37
N TRP A 417 4.07 11.48 27.17
CA TRP A 417 5.54 11.61 27.23
C TRP A 417 6.23 10.38 27.81
N ARG A 418 5.61 9.65 28.75
CA ARG A 418 6.17 8.39 29.24
C ARG A 418 6.15 7.32 28.15
N LEU A 419 5.10 7.28 27.33
CA LEU A 419 5.05 6.41 26.15
C LEU A 419 6.14 6.78 25.13
N HIS A 420 6.49 8.06 25.02
CA HIS A 420 7.60 8.49 24.14
C HIS A 420 8.96 8.01 24.64
N ASP A 421 9.21 8.10 25.95
CA ASP A 421 10.44 7.59 26.55
C ASP A 421 10.53 6.06 26.40
N GLU A 422 9.44 5.34 26.68
CA GLU A 422 9.37 3.89 26.46
C GLU A 422 9.63 3.52 25.00
N LYS A 423 9.01 4.23 24.05
CA LYS A 423 9.24 4.02 22.61
C LYS A 423 10.71 4.22 22.23
N ARG A 424 11.37 5.23 22.82
CA ARG A 424 12.80 5.49 22.57
C ARG A 424 13.67 4.33 23.04
N GLU A 425 13.41 3.79 24.22
CA GLU A 425 14.12 2.62 24.76
C GLU A 425 13.87 1.37 23.92
N LEU A 426 12.63 1.14 23.48
CA LEU A 426 12.28 0.03 22.60
C LEU A 426 13.00 0.14 21.25
N ARG A 427 13.03 1.33 20.65
CA ARG A 427 13.79 1.60 19.41
C ARG A 427 15.27 1.31 19.57
N LYS A 428 15.88 1.81 20.64
CA LYS A 428 17.31 1.59 20.92
C LYS A 428 17.61 0.11 21.12
N SER A 429 16.78 -0.57 21.90
CA SER A 429 16.92 -2.00 22.18
C SER A 429 16.82 -2.85 20.90
N HIS A 430 15.87 -2.53 20.02
CA HIS A 430 15.72 -3.22 18.73
C HIS A 430 16.91 -2.95 17.79
N LEU A 431 17.40 -1.72 17.73
CA LEU A 431 18.60 -1.39 16.96
C LEU A 431 19.83 -2.14 17.49
N ASP A 432 20.02 -2.23 18.81
CA ASP A 432 21.11 -3.01 19.40
C ASP A 432 21.01 -4.49 19.06
N HIS A 433 19.79 -5.05 19.06
CA HIS A 433 19.55 -6.42 18.63
C HIS A 433 19.94 -6.60 17.15
N TRP A 434 19.54 -5.66 16.27
CA TRP A 434 19.97 -5.65 14.87
C TRP A 434 21.50 -5.62 14.74
N GLN A 435 22.18 -4.69 15.43
CA GLN A 435 23.64 -4.53 15.35
C GLN A 435 24.37 -5.79 15.83
N LYS A 436 23.87 -6.48 16.86
CA LYS A 436 24.45 -7.74 17.37
C LYS A 436 24.40 -8.88 16.35
N THR A 437 23.60 -8.79 15.30
CA THR A 437 23.61 -9.82 14.24
C THR A 437 24.95 -9.92 13.51
N VAL A 438 25.85 -8.94 13.63
CA VAL A 438 27.22 -9.01 13.10
C VAL A 438 27.97 -10.28 13.53
N TYR A 439 27.66 -10.85 14.70
CA TYR A 439 28.25 -12.10 15.19
C TYR A 439 27.67 -13.36 14.51
N ARG A 440 26.60 -13.21 13.72
CA ARG A 440 25.89 -14.29 13.00
C ARG A 440 26.06 -14.19 11.48
N THR A 441 26.49 -13.04 10.98
CA THR A 441 26.79 -12.84 9.56
C THR A 441 28.23 -13.29 9.24
N ASP A 442 28.49 -13.56 7.97
CA ASP A 442 29.85 -13.76 7.43
C ASP A 442 30.32 -12.56 6.58
N THR A 443 29.53 -11.47 6.56
CA THR A 443 29.81 -10.24 5.82
C THR A 443 30.68 -9.25 6.59
N GLY A 444 30.89 -9.48 7.89
CA GLY A 444 31.57 -8.54 8.80
C GLY A 444 30.72 -7.32 9.16
N ARG A 445 29.43 -7.32 8.79
CA ARG A 445 28.44 -6.27 9.08
C ARG A 445 27.21 -6.91 9.74
N PRO A 446 26.36 -6.16 10.45
CA PRO A 446 25.01 -6.64 10.78
C PRO A 446 24.26 -7.11 9.53
N VAL A 447 23.14 -7.81 9.70
CA VAL A 447 22.23 -8.13 8.59
C VAL A 447 21.86 -6.87 7.83
N ASP A 448 21.78 -6.98 6.51
CA ASP A 448 21.55 -5.85 5.61
C ASP A 448 20.07 -5.47 5.55
N ALA A 449 19.18 -6.46 5.70
CA ALA A 449 17.73 -6.26 5.79
C ALA A 449 17.05 -7.46 6.46
N ILE A 450 15.84 -7.23 7.00
CA ILE A 450 14.93 -8.29 7.46
C ILE A 450 13.86 -8.51 6.40
N ILE A 451 13.55 -9.76 6.08
CA ILE A 451 12.41 -10.16 5.25
C ILE A 451 11.36 -10.80 6.15
N SER A 452 10.11 -10.41 5.99
CA SER A 452 8.98 -10.92 6.78
C SER A 452 7.66 -10.83 6.03
N PRO A 453 6.59 -11.46 6.52
CA PRO A 453 5.23 -11.15 6.08
C PRO A 453 4.87 -9.70 6.39
N ALA A 454 4.09 -9.04 5.53
CA ALA A 454 3.45 -7.76 5.87
C ALA A 454 2.30 -7.93 6.86
N VAL A 455 1.61 -9.07 6.79
CA VAL A 455 0.47 -9.47 7.61
C VAL A 455 0.50 -10.99 7.73
N ALA A 456 -0.17 -11.56 8.74
CA ALA A 456 -0.14 -13.00 9.01
C ALA A 456 -1.01 -13.85 8.05
N TYR A 457 -1.67 -13.23 7.08
CA TYR A 457 -2.59 -13.86 6.14
C TYR A 457 -2.56 -13.14 4.78
N THR A 458 -3.16 -13.73 3.74
CA THR A 458 -3.48 -13.02 2.50
C THR A 458 -4.76 -12.18 2.66
N ALA A 459 -5.30 -11.59 1.59
CA ALA A 459 -6.58 -10.88 1.65
C ALA A 459 -7.65 -11.73 2.36
N VAL A 460 -8.32 -11.17 3.38
CA VAL A 460 -9.30 -11.87 4.24
C VAL A 460 -10.73 -11.38 3.96
N PRO A 461 -11.77 -12.12 4.40
CA PRO A 461 -13.14 -11.61 4.38
C PRO A 461 -13.27 -10.27 5.11
N HIS A 462 -14.26 -9.50 4.71
CA HIS A 462 -14.52 -8.19 5.31
C HIS A 462 -14.85 -8.29 6.80
N GLY A 463 -14.29 -7.37 7.59
CA GLY A 463 -14.40 -7.35 9.04
C GLY A 463 -13.35 -8.20 9.75
N LEU A 464 -12.55 -8.98 9.03
CA LEU A 464 -11.60 -9.94 9.61
C LEU A 464 -10.14 -9.51 9.47
N ASN A 465 -9.85 -8.34 8.88
CA ASN A 465 -8.48 -7.81 8.88
C ASN A 465 -8.20 -7.09 10.21
N THR A 466 -7.92 -7.87 11.23
CA THR A 466 -7.91 -7.40 12.62
C THR A 466 -6.52 -7.26 13.21
N ASP A 467 -5.49 -7.62 12.46
CA ASP A 467 -4.10 -7.50 12.88
C ASP A 467 -3.27 -6.53 12.01
N SER A 468 -2.35 -5.84 12.69
CA SER A 468 -1.28 -5.03 12.10
C SER A 468 0.10 -5.27 12.76
N PHE A 469 0.31 -6.33 13.55
CA PHE A 469 1.55 -6.57 14.33
C PHE A 469 2.82 -6.41 13.49
N TYR A 470 2.84 -7.06 12.32
CA TYR A 470 3.99 -7.06 11.41
C TYR A 470 4.28 -5.68 10.83
N THR A 471 3.26 -4.88 10.52
CA THR A 471 3.45 -3.54 9.96
C THR A 471 3.73 -2.48 11.02
N THR A 472 2.99 -2.53 12.14
CA THR A 472 3.07 -1.59 13.27
C THR A 472 4.46 -1.59 13.89
N LEU A 473 5.17 -2.73 13.90
CA LEU A 473 6.58 -2.80 14.26
C LEU A 473 7.42 -1.74 13.52
N CYS A 474 7.34 -1.70 12.19
CA CYS A 474 8.10 -0.73 11.39
C CYS A 474 7.60 0.70 11.61
N ASN A 475 6.31 0.91 11.94
CA ASN A 475 5.79 2.23 12.30
C ASN A 475 6.42 2.71 13.60
N ALA A 476 6.24 1.97 14.68
CA ALA A 476 6.84 2.30 15.97
C ALA A 476 8.35 2.49 15.89
N LEU A 477 9.08 1.74 15.06
CA LEU A 477 10.54 1.85 14.92
C LEU A 477 11.02 2.91 13.92
N ASP A 478 10.13 3.46 13.09
CA ASP A 478 10.47 4.32 11.94
C ASP A 478 11.44 3.66 10.93
N TYR A 479 11.22 2.39 10.67
CA TYR A 479 12.01 1.63 9.70
C TYR A 479 11.44 1.76 8.29
N THR A 480 12.34 2.00 7.34
CA THR A 480 12.00 2.02 5.93
C THR A 480 11.66 0.61 5.47
N THR A 481 10.56 0.48 4.73
CA THR A 481 10.00 -0.84 4.42
C THR A 481 9.45 -0.88 3.00
N SER A 482 9.84 -1.88 2.22
CA SER A 482 9.27 -2.15 0.90
C SER A 482 8.43 -3.42 0.93
N VAL A 483 7.32 -3.45 0.17
CA VAL A 483 6.55 -4.69 -0.08
C VAL A 483 6.79 -5.14 -1.51
N PHE A 484 6.85 -6.45 -1.72
CA PHE A 484 7.01 -7.08 -3.01
C PHE A 484 6.17 -8.38 -3.12
N PRO A 485 5.55 -8.66 -4.27
CA PRO A 485 4.82 -9.89 -4.51
C PRO A 485 5.77 -11.08 -4.74
N VAL A 486 5.41 -12.26 -4.23
CA VAL A 486 6.22 -13.48 -4.35
C VAL A 486 5.50 -14.55 -5.15
N THR A 487 4.27 -14.87 -4.79
CA THR A 487 3.51 -16.00 -5.37
C THR A 487 2.01 -15.75 -5.23
N HIS A 488 1.20 -16.75 -5.56
CA HIS A 488 -0.24 -16.78 -5.26
C HIS A 488 -0.55 -18.01 -4.42
N VAL A 489 -1.64 -17.98 -3.67
CA VAL A 489 -2.12 -19.14 -2.91
C VAL A 489 -2.47 -20.27 -3.87
N ASP A 490 -1.90 -21.44 -3.61
CA ASP A 490 -2.21 -22.69 -4.32
C ASP A 490 -2.77 -23.71 -3.30
N PRO A 491 -4.10 -23.96 -3.33
CA PRO A 491 -4.76 -24.90 -2.42
C PRO A 491 -4.18 -26.31 -2.38
N LYS A 492 -3.42 -26.71 -3.41
CA LYS A 492 -2.83 -28.06 -3.49
C LYS A 492 -1.58 -28.21 -2.63
N VAL A 493 -0.87 -27.11 -2.35
CA VAL A 493 0.39 -27.12 -1.61
C VAL A 493 0.33 -26.30 -0.32
N ASP A 494 -0.53 -25.28 -0.27
CA ASP A 494 -0.77 -24.46 0.91
C ASP A 494 -1.79 -25.14 1.81
N LEU A 495 -1.46 -26.32 2.35
CA LEU A 495 -2.36 -27.05 3.24
C LEU A 495 -2.32 -26.44 4.65
N PRO A 496 -3.44 -26.49 5.41
CA PRO A 496 -3.45 -26.04 6.80
C PRO A 496 -2.35 -26.74 7.60
N HIS A 497 -1.62 -25.95 8.39
CA HIS A 497 -0.64 -26.51 9.32
C HIS A 497 -1.33 -27.23 10.48
N GLU A 498 -0.64 -28.20 11.08
CA GLU A 498 -1.06 -28.77 12.35
C GLU A 498 -1.21 -27.68 13.42
N PRO A 499 -2.17 -27.81 14.35
CA PRO A 499 -2.31 -26.86 15.45
C PRO A 499 -1.02 -26.75 16.26
N HIS A 500 -0.78 -25.57 16.82
CA HIS A 500 0.37 -25.29 17.67
C HIS A 500 -0.06 -24.68 19.01
N ASP A 501 0.87 -24.59 19.95
CA ASP A 501 0.68 -23.82 21.18
C ASP A 501 0.58 -22.33 20.82
N PHE A 502 -0.64 -21.81 20.81
CA PHE A 502 -0.90 -20.44 20.40
C PHE A 502 -0.29 -19.43 21.36
N TYR A 503 0.34 -18.38 20.83
CA TYR A 503 0.94 -17.33 21.66
C TYR A 503 -0.10 -16.53 22.45
N ASN A 504 -1.29 -16.34 21.86
CA ASN A 504 -2.41 -15.56 22.37
C ASN A 504 -3.67 -15.86 21.54
N HIS A 505 -4.77 -15.18 21.85
CA HIS A 505 -6.04 -15.38 21.16
C HIS A 505 -6.05 -14.91 19.70
N GLU A 506 -5.23 -13.92 19.32
CA GLU A 506 -5.07 -13.48 17.92
C GLU A 506 -4.37 -14.53 17.08
N ASP A 507 -3.37 -15.21 17.64
CA ASP A 507 -2.67 -16.31 16.96
C ASP A 507 -3.62 -17.49 16.70
N GLU A 508 -4.45 -17.84 17.68
CA GLU A 508 -5.50 -18.86 17.52
C GLU A 508 -6.56 -18.45 16.49
N ALA A 509 -7.00 -17.19 16.54
CA ALA A 509 -7.93 -16.60 15.60
C ALA A 509 -7.43 -16.68 14.15
N VAL A 510 -6.19 -16.21 13.94
CA VAL A 510 -5.54 -16.24 12.63
C VAL A 510 -5.38 -17.68 12.17
N TYR A 511 -4.92 -18.60 13.02
CA TYR A 511 -4.82 -20.01 12.66
C TYR A 511 -6.16 -20.58 12.17
N LYS A 512 -7.25 -20.35 12.91
CA LYS A 512 -8.59 -20.85 12.59
C LYS A 512 -9.21 -20.23 11.33
N LEU A 513 -8.75 -19.05 10.92
CA LEU A 513 -9.23 -18.37 9.73
C LEU A 513 -8.83 -19.08 8.43
N TYR A 514 -7.74 -19.86 8.43
CA TYR A 514 -7.20 -20.42 7.19
C TYR A 514 -8.10 -21.51 6.59
N LYS A 515 -8.60 -21.26 5.38
CA LYS A 515 -9.40 -22.19 4.56
C LYS A 515 -8.89 -22.18 3.13
N THR A 516 -8.41 -23.30 2.62
CA THR A 516 -7.71 -23.40 1.31
C THR A 516 -8.51 -22.78 0.16
N ASP A 517 -9.81 -23.03 0.10
CA ASP A 517 -10.67 -22.61 -1.01
C ASP A 517 -10.98 -21.11 -0.98
N LEU A 518 -11.04 -20.52 0.22
CA LEU A 518 -11.36 -19.09 0.40
C LEU A 518 -10.25 -18.19 -0.16
N PHE A 519 -8.99 -18.60 0.04
CA PHE A 519 -7.82 -17.81 -0.32
C PHE A 519 -7.23 -18.19 -1.69
N ALA A 520 -7.79 -19.19 -2.37
CA ALA A 520 -7.27 -19.71 -3.64
C ALA A 520 -6.99 -18.60 -4.66
N GLY A 521 -5.77 -18.56 -5.21
CA GLY A 521 -5.37 -17.58 -6.20
C GLY A 521 -5.15 -16.15 -5.69
N CYS A 522 -5.28 -15.89 -4.38
CA CYS A 522 -4.94 -14.59 -3.81
C CYS A 522 -3.42 -14.33 -3.92
N PRO A 523 -3.00 -13.08 -4.17
CA PRO A 523 -1.58 -12.71 -4.11
C PRO A 523 -0.98 -12.95 -2.72
N VAL A 524 0.29 -13.33 -2.72
CA VAL A 524 1.12 -13.51 -1.52
C VAL A 524 2.34 -12.61 -1.65
N GLY A 525 2.39 -11.56 -0.84
CA GLY A 525 3.49 -10.61 -0.76
C GLY A 525 4.24 -10.68 0.57
N LEU A 526 5.52 -10.33 0.54
CA LEU A 526 6.37 -10.15 1.71
C LEU A 526 6.83 -8.69 1.80
N GLN A 527 7.38 -8.31 2.94
CA GLN A 527 8.04 -7.03 3.15
C GLN A 527 9.55 -7.21 3.40
N LEU A 528 10.32 -6.25 2.93
CA LEU A 528 11.74 -6.05 3.23
C LEU A 528 11.87 -4.81 4.09
N ILE A 529 12.46 -4.97 5.27
CA ILE A 529 12.63 -3.94 6.28
C ILE A 529 14.12 -3.58 6.32
N GLY A 530 14.44 -2.29 6.19
CA GLY A 530 15.78 -1.73 6.44
C GLY A 530 15.73 -0.67 7.53
N LYS A 531 16.84 0.01 7.77
CA LYS A 531 16.91 1.00 8.86
C LYS A 531 16.23 2.32 8.45
N THR A 532 16.11 3.19 9.44
CA THR A 532 15.59 4.55 9.26
C THR A 532 16.46 5.33 8.27
N LEU A 533 15.83 6.03 7.32
CA LEU A 533 16.46 6.81 6.24
C LEU A 533 17.32 6.01 5.25
N GLU A 534 17.03 4.73 5.08
CA GLU A 534 17.67 3.84 4.09
C GLU A 534 16.75 3.52 2.88
N GLU A 535 15.95 4.48 2.40
CA GLU A 535 15.05 4.28 1.26
C GLU A 535 15.70 3.77 -0.01
N GLU A 536 16.86 4.31 -0.38
CA GLU A 536 17.58 3.93 -1.59
C GLU A 536 18.17 2.52 -1.46
N ALA A 537 18.76 2.21 -0.30
CA ALA A 537 19.30 0.87 -0.02
C ALA A 537 18.19 -0.17 0.07
N VAL A 538 17.10 0.10 0.80
CA VAL A 538 15.94 -0.80 0.91
C VAL A 538 15.35 -1.09 -0.46
N LEU A 539 15.20 -0.06 -1.29
CA LEU A 539 14.69 -0.24 -2.64
C LEU A 539 15.65 -1.10 -3.47
N ARG A 540 16.96 -0.83 -3.42
CA ARG A 540 17.97 -1.63 -4.13
C ARG A 540 18.02 -3.08 -3.65
N LEU A 541 17.94 -3.32 -2.36
CA LEU A 541 17.87 -4.67 -1.77
C LEU A 541 16.60 -5.40 -2.25
N THR A 542 15.49 -4.68 -2.39
CA THR A 542 14.26 -5.26 -2.95
C THR A 542 14.41 -5.64 -4.42
N TYR A 543 15.16 -4.86 -5.23
CA TYR A 543 15.54 -5.27 -6.60
C TYR A 543 16.35 -6.58 -6.62
N ILE A 544 17.26 -6.78 -5.65
CA ILE A 544 18.04 -8.03 -5.53
C ILE A 544 17.11 -9.21 -5.23
N VAL A 545 16.16 -9.04 -4.31
CA VAL A 545 15.17 -10.08 -3.98
C VAL A 545 14.28 -10.40 -5.18
N ASP A 546 13.78 -9.38 -5.88
CA ASP A 546 12.91 -9.53 -7.05
C ASP A 546 13.61 -10.26 -8.21
N ASP A 547 14.87 -9.91 -8.50
CA ASP A 547 15.69 -10.59 -9.51
C ASP A 547 15.97 -12.06 -9.13
N ALA A 548 16.30 -12.34 -7.87
CA ALA A 548 16.49 -13.70 -7.37
C ALA A 548 15.21 -14.55 -7.53
N LEU A 549 14.04 -14.00 -7.18
CA LEU A 549 12.74 -14.66 -7.33
C LEU A 549 12.38 -14.90 -8.80
N LYS A 550 12.63 -13.94 -9.70
CA LYS A 550 12.42 -14.10 -11.15
C LYS A 550 13.28 -15.22 -11.72
N LYS A 551 14.57 -15.26 -11.37
CA LYS A 551 15.50 -16.33 -11.76
C LYS A 551 15.10 -17.69 -11.20
N TRP A 552 14.63 -17.73 -9.95
CA TRP A 552 14.14 -18.95 -9.32
C TRP A 552 12.93 -19.53 -10.08
N LYS A 553 11.92 -18.70 -10.36
CA LYS A 553 10.74 -19.11 -11.15
C LYS A 553 11.11 -19.59 -12.54
N ALA A 554 12.00 -18.87 -13.24
CA ALA A 554 12.47 -19.27 -14.55
C ALA A 554 13.17 -20.65 -14.52
N ALA A 555 14.00 -20.92 -13.51
CA ALA A 555 14.64 -22.23 -13.36
C ALA A 555 13.65 -23.37 -13.05
N GLY A 556 12.61 -23.09 -12.25
CA GLY A 556 11.54 -24.05 -11.96
C GLY A 556 10.69 -24.42 -13.18
N ALA A 557 10.44 -23.47 -14.09
CA ALA A 557 9.65 -23.70 -15.30
C ALA A 557 10.31 -24.66 -16.32
N TYR A 558 11.61 -24.94 -16.21
CA TYR A 558 12.32 -25.93 -17.04
C TYR A 558 12.49 -27.31 -16.36
N SER A 559 11.91 -27.51 -15.17
CA SER A 559 12.02 -28.76 -14.38
C SER A 559 10.69 -29.51 -14.20
N THR A 560 9.68 -29.15 -14.99
CA THR A 560 8.43 -29.89 -15.22
C THR A 560 8.31 -30.19 -16.70
#